data_AF-A0A1F7IFQ5-F1
#
_entry.id   AF-A0A1F7IFQ5-F1
#
_cell.length_a   1.000
_cell.length_b   1.000
_cell.length_c   1.000
_cell.angle_alpha   90.00
_cell.angle_beta   90.00
_cell.angle_gamma   90.00
#
_symmetry.space_group_name_H-M   'P 1'
#
loop_
_entity.id
_entity.type
_entity.pdbx_description
1 polymer ?
#
loop_
_entity_poly.entity_id
_entity_poly.type
_entity_poly.pdbx_seq_one_letter_code
_entity_poly.pdbx_strand_id
1 'polypeptide(L)' 'MDKIVYICTGTCKAEISEEEYKGGLTKCGTEGCTKKGHTFALRKKCRICSAYYKPEETHSHLA' A
#
# COMPACT_ATOMS: atom_id res chain seq x y z
N MET A 1 -0.60 -16.10 4.05
CA MET A 1 0.20 -15.43 3.01
C MET A 1 -0.16 -13.96 3.01
N ASP A 2 0.85 -13.13 2.89
CA ASP A 2 0.70 -11.69 2.85
C ASP A 2 0.30 -11.23 1.46
N LYS A 3 -0.51 -10.17 1.37
CA LYS A 3 -1.04 -9.70 0.09
C LYS A 3 -0.19 -8.54 -0.43
N ILE A 4 0.12 -8.55 -1.72
CA ILE A 4 0.71 -7.39 -2.41
C ILE A 4 -0.37 -6.31 -2.54
N VAL A 5 -0.06 -5.12 -2.05
CA VAL A 5 -0.93 -3.94 -2.07
C VAL A 5 -0.12 -2.71 -2.45
N TYR A 6 -0.82 -1.72 -3.00
CA TYR A 6 -0.26 -0.43 -3.36
C TYR A 6 -0.88 0.63 -2.46
N ILE A 7 -0.06 1.33 -1.68
CA ILE A 7 -0.56 2.28 -0.67
C ILE A 7 -0.11 3.71 -0.94
N CYS A 8 -1.00 4.66 -0.69
CA CYS A 8 -0.67 6.07 -0.71
C CYS A 8 -0.02 6.40 0.64
N THR A 9 1.25 6.82 0.61
CA THR A 9 2.02 7.17 1.81
C THR A 9 1.70 8.58 2.33
N GLY A 10 0.64 9.21 1.82
CA GLY A 10 0.13 10.49 2.31
C GLY A 10 -0.81 10.33 3.50
N THR A 11 -1.39 11.45 3.93
CA THR A 11 -2.34 11.52 5.06
C THR A 11 -3.61 10.69 4.84
N CYS A 12 -4.00 10.47 3.59
CA CYS A 12 -5.20 9.74 3.23
C CYS A 12 -5.08 8.21 3.36
N LYS A 13 -3.86 7.66 3.41
CA LYS A 13 -3.58 6.22 3.61
C LYS A 13 -4.38 5.27 2.71
N ALA A 14 -4.71 5.72 1.48
CA ALA A 14 -5.45 4.90 0.53
C ALA A 14 -4.69 3.60 0.21
N GLU A 15 -5.41 2.49 0.10
CA GLU A 15 -4.89 1.17 -0.26
C GLU A 15 -5.65 0.70 -1.50
N ILE A 16 -4.91 0.18 -2.48
CA ILE A 16 -5.47 -0.46 -3.67
C ILE A 16 -4.79 -1.80 -3.92
N SER A 17 -5.48 -2.67 -4.62
CA SER A 17 -4.98 -3.98 -5.05
C SER A 17 -4.02 -3.85 -6.24
N GLU A 18 -3.21 -4.89 -6.47
CA GLU A 18 -2.36 -4.96 -7.66
C GLU A 18 -3.16 -4.86 -8.97
N GLU A 19 -4.36 -5.45 -9.00
CA GLU A 19 -5.26 -5.41 -10.16
C GLU A 19 -5.71 -3.99 -10.48
N GLU A 20 -6.02 -3.18 -9.47
CA GLU A 20 -6.41 -1.76 -9.63
C GLU A 20 -5.24 -0.93 -10.14
N TYR A 21 -4.04 -1.17 -9.59
CA TYR A 21 -2.81 -0.51 -10.05
C TYR A 21 -2.50 -0.85 -11.51
N LYS A 22 -2.60 -2.14 -11.88
CA LYS A 22 -2.45 -2.63 -13.27
C LYS A 22 -3.56 -2.12 -14.18
N GLY A 23 -4.76 -1.89 -13.65
CA GLY A 23 -5.89 -1.25 -14.33
C GLY A 23 -5.71 0.25 -14.59
N GLY A 24 -4.59 0.84 -14.16
CA GLY A 24 -4.25 2.24 -14.43
C GLY A 24 -4.38 3.17 -13.23
N LEU A 25 -4.88 2.69 -12.09
CA LEU A 25 -4.99 3.48 -10.85
C LEU A 25 -3.61 3.58 -10.16
N THR A 26 -2.68 4.27 -10.80
CA THR A 26 -1.28 4.32 -10.34
C THR A 26 -1.01 5.47 -9.38
N LYS A 27 -1.91 6.44 -9.26
CA LYS A 27 -1.70 7.69 -8.49
C LYS A 27 -2.79 7.93 -7.46
N CYS A 28 -2.39 8.48 -6.33
CA CYS A 28 -3.26 8.86 -5.23
C CYS A 28 -4.15 10.05 -5.62
N GLY A 29 -5.48 9.88 -5.56
CA GLY A 29 -6.45 10.88 -6.05
C GLY A 29 -7.17 11.69 -4.97
N THR A 30 -7.06 11.30 -3.69
CA THR A 30 -7.86 11.87 -2.60
C THR A 30 -7.60 13.36 -2.40
N GLU A 31 -8.68 14.15 -2.37
CA GLU A 31 -8.62 15.58 -2.08
C GLU A 31 -8.10 15.86 -0.66
N GLY A 32 -7.25 16.87 -0.51
CA GLY A 32 -6.60 17.17 0.77
C GLY A 32 -5.48 16.20 1.17
N CYS A 33 -5.16 15.19 0.35
CA CYS A 33 -4.04 14.30 0.65
C CYS A 33 -2.69 14.96 0.33
N THR A 34 -1.74 14.88 1.26
CA THR A 34 -0.38 15.45 1.10
C THR A 34 0.42 14.84 -0.05
N LYS A 35 -0.03 13.68 -0.55
CA LYS A 35 0.57 12.95 -1.69
C LYS A 35 -0.40 12.81 -2.86
N LYS A 36 -1.41 13.67 -2.99
CA LYS A 36 -2.29 13.71 -4.18
C LYS A 36 -1.44 13.87 -5.44
N GLY A 37 -1.72 13.05 -6.45
CA GLY A 37 -0.97 13.00 -7.72
C GLY A 37 0.32 12.17 -7.70
N HIS A 38 0.81 11.74 -6.52
CA HIS A 38 1.96 10.85 -6.42
C HIS A 38 1.57 9.38 -6.61
N THR A 39 2.51 8.60 -7.11
CA THR A 39 2.35 7.17 -7.35
C THR A 39 2.16 6.40 -6.05
N PHE A 40 1.33 5.36 -6.06
CA PHE A 40 1.23 4.43 -4.92
C PHE A 40 2.56 3.69 -4.69
N ALA A 41 2.87 3.42 -3.43
CA ALA A 41 4.04 2.65 -3.03
C ALA A 41 3.70 1.16 -2.88
N LEU A 42 4.53 0.29 -3.47
CA LEU A 42 4.41 -1.15 -3.34
C LEU A 42 4.70 -1.61 -1.90
N ARG A 43 3.78 -2.37 -1.31
CA ARG A 43 3.88 -2.94 0.04
C ARG A 43 3.30 -4.36 0.09
N LYS A 44 3.69 -5.11 1.11
CA LYS A 44 3.01 -6.31 1.56
C LYS A 44 2.15 -5.95 2.77
N LYS A 45 0.90 -6.43 2.78
CA LYS A 45 -0.01 -6.34 3.91
C LYS A 45 0.00 -7.68 4.64
N CYS A 46 0.46 -7.65 5.89
CA CYS A 46 0.43 -8.81 6.75
C CYS A 46 -1.02 -9.22 7.01
N ARG A 47 -1.39 -10.47 6.73
CA ARG A 47 -2.77 -10.93 6.99
C ARG A 47 -3.09 -11.12 8.49
N ILE A 48 -2.05 -11.19 9.34
CA ILE A 48 -2.17 -11.49 10.77
C ILE A 48 -2.37 -10.18 11.56
N CYS A 49 -1.51 -9.18 11.33
CA CYS A 49 -1.56 -7.92 12.07
C CYS A 49 -1.98 -6.69 11.24
N SER A 50 -2.24 -6.87 9.94
CA SER A 50 -2.54 -5.78 9.00
C SER A 50 -1.43 -4.73 8.82
N ALA A 51 -0.20 -5.00 9.28
CA ALA A 51 0.94 -4.11 9.07
C ALA A 51 1.36 -4.08 7.59
N TYR A 52 1.83 -2.90 7.17
CA TYR A 52 2.43 -2.68 5.86
C TYR A 52 3.95 -2.67 5.97
N TYR A 53 4.62 -3.43 5.10
CA TYR A 53 6.08 -3.50 5.04
C TYR A 53 6.52 -3.62 3.58
N LYS A 54 7.77 -3.29 3.30
CA LYS A 54 8.30 -3.41 1.93
C LYS A 54 8.38 -4.89 1.54
N PRO A 55 8.22 -5.23 0.25
CA PRO A 55 8.32 -6.61 -0.21
C PRO A 55 9.63 -7.31 0.14
N GLU A 56 10.72 -6.55 0.24
CA GLU A 56 12.08 -6.98 0.59
C GLU A 56 12.32 -7.13 2.11
N GLU A 57 11.42 -6.61 2.95
CA GLU A 57 11.55 -6.68 4.41
C GLU A 57 10.95 -7.99 4.94
N THR A 58 11.64 -8.60 5.91
CA THR A 58 11.09 -9.74 6.66
C THR A 58 10.18 -9.22 7.77
N HIS A 59 8.93 -9.65 7.75
CA HIS A 59 7.96 -9.38 8.81
C HIS A 59 7.69 -10.66 9.60
N SER A 60 7.89 -10.65 10.92
CA SER A 60 7.69 -11.82 11.78
C SER A 60 6.85 -11.49 13.00
N HIS A 61 6.10 -12.49 13.47
CA HIS A 61 5.25 -12.46 14.67
C HIS A 61 5.79 -13.33 15.80
N LEU A 62 7.08 -13.66 15.76
CA LEU A 62 7.70 -14.40 16.85
C LEU A 62 7.81 -13.45 18.05
N ALA A 63 7.14 -13.82 19.14
CA ALA A 63 7.26 -13.19 20.45
C ALA A 63 8.60 -13.58 21.10
#